data_AF-A0A177G4V1-F1
#
_entry.id   AF-A0A177G4V1-F1
#
_cell.length_a   1.000
_cell.length_b   1.000
_cell.length_c   1.000
_cell.angle_alpha   90.00
_cell.angle_beta   90.00
_cell.angle_gamma   90.00
#
_symmetry.space_group_name_H-M   'P 1'
#
loop_
_entity.id
_entity.type
_entity.pdbx_description
1 polymer ?
#
loop_
_entity_poly.entity_id
_entity_poly.type
_entity_poly.pdbx_seq_one_letter_code
_entity_poly.pdbx_strand_id
1 'polypeptide(L)'
;MRKERVAEEGEIRSFYAPDEIWKSCTEGHIEGGDIHIIRPGLLAVGVSGGRTDEAGAAQFISWFEEAGWTCRMIRFPEHFLHLDVIFTMVAENLAIAAVDCLADDDLDWFKAQGIRLLPVTYKEAMRDMGCNVLALGKDRVISPHHSTRINDMLRAEGLTVLDPKLDQFSQGGGSIHCMTMPLRRKSLLSV
;
A
#
# COMPACT_ATOMS: atom_id res chain seq x y z
N MET A 1 -4.12 -13.80 -10.49
CA MET A 1 -3.11 -14.20 -9.48
C MET A 1 -2.04 -15.10 -10.12
N ARG A 2 -0.77 -14.93 -9.72
CA ARG A 2 0.34 -15.79 -10.20
C ARG A 2 0.24 -17.20 -9.61
N LYS A 3 0.45 -18.23 -10.45
CA LYS A 3 0.30 -19.65 -10.08
C LYS A 3 1.18 -20.04 -8.90
N GLU A 4 2.36 -19.45 -8.81
CA GLU A 4 3.38 -19.73 -7.79
C GLU A 4 2.94 -19.33 -6.39
N ARG A 5 1.98 -18.40 -6.25
CA ARG A 5 1.50 -17.89 -4.95
C ARG A 5 0.17 -18.47 -4.49
N VAL A 6 -0.54 -19.20 -5.36
CA VAL A 6 -1.88 -19.74 -5.05
C VAL A 6 -1.85 -20.66 -3.83
N ALA A 7 -0.77 -21.45 -3.67
CA ALA A 7 -0.62 -22.35 -2.54
C ALA A 7 -0.51 -21.63 -1.18
N GLU A 8 -0.13 -20.35 -1.16
CA GLU A 8 0.00 -19.58 0.08
C GLU A 8 -1.36 -19.28 0.73
N GLU A 9 -2.45 -19.27 -0.05
CA GLU A 9 -3.80 -18.98 0.46
C GLU A 9 -4.23 -19.99 1.53
N GLY A 10 -3.86 -21.27 1.38
CA GLY A 10 -4.19 -22.32 2.35
C GLY A 10 -3.59 -22.04 3.73
N GLU A 11 -2.33 -21.62 3.77
CA GLU A 11 -1.63 -21.29 5.02
C GLU A 11 -2.13 -19.96 5.62
N ILE A 12 -2.47 -18.97 4.78
CA ILE A 12 -3.07 -17.73 5.27
C ILE A 12 -4.44 -18.03 5.91
N ARG A 13 -5.25 -18.88 5.29
CA ARG A 13 -6.55 -19.27 5.85
C ARG A 13 -6.42 -20.10 7.13
N SER A 14 -5.39 -20.94 7.25
CA SER A 14 -5.16 -21.74 8.47
C SER A 14 -4.72 -20.91 9.68
N PHE A 15 -4.14 -19.73 9.44
CA PHE A 15 -3.80 -18.77 10.49
C PHE A 15 -5.04 -18.18 11.20
N TYR A 16 -6.16 -18.01 10.48
CA TYR A 16 -7.39 -17.41 11.00
C TYR A 16 -8.39 -18.46 11.48
N ALA A 17 -9.17 -18.13 12.50
CA ALA A 17 -10.34 -18.94 12.85
C ALA A 17 -11.44 -18.83 11.77
N PRO A 18 -12.34 -19.83 11.62
CA PRO A 18 -13.35 -19.83 10.56
C PRO A 18 -14.27 -18.60 10.55
N ASP A 19 -14.48 -17.96 11.70
CA ASP A 19 -15.32 -16.77 11.89
C ASP A 19 -14.54 -15.43 11.83
N GLU A 20 -13.21 -15.47 11.75
CA GLU A 20 -12.36 -14.27 11.62
C GLU A 20 -12.26 -13.76 10.18
N ILE A 21 -12.53 -14.61 9.19
CA ILE A 21 -12.58 -14.20 7.78
C ILE A 21 -13.99 -13.66 7.47
N TRP A 22 -14.10 -12.34 7.33
CA TRP A 22 -15.39 -11.69 7.05
C TRP A 22 -15.95 -12.04 5.66
N LYS A 23 -15.16 -11.85 4.60
CA LYS A 23 -15.53 -12.07 3.21
C LYS A 23 -14.32 -12.55 2.41
N SER A 24 -14.56 -13.26 1.30
CA SER A 24 -13.54 -13.65 0.34
C SER A 24 -13.96 -13.18 -1.05
N CYS A 25 -13.00 -12.66 -1.81
CA CYS A 25 -13.24 -12.27 -3.19
C CYS A 25 -13.39 -13.52 -4.08
N THR A 26 -14.40 -13.53 -4.94
CA THR A 26 -14.78 -14.66 -5.82
C THR A 26 -14.92 -14.27 -7.28
N GLU A 27 -15.11 -12.97 -7.58
CA GLU A 27 -15.31 -12.49 -8.96
C GLU A 27 -14.00 -12.24 -9.71
N GLY A 28 -12.88 -12.21 -9.00
CA GLY A 28 -11.56 -11.94 -9.56
C GLY A 28 -10.46 -12.12 -8.54
N HIS A 29 -9.33 -11.47 -8.76
CA HIS A 29 -8.16 -11.56 -7.88
C HIS A 29 -7.91 -10.23 -7.18
N ILE A 30 -7.53 -10.31 -5.91
CA ILE A 30 -7.07 -9.18 -5.12
C ILE A 30 -5.87 -9.59 -4.26
N GLU A 31 -4.84 -8.75 -4.22
CA GLU A 31 -3.64 -8.97 -3.43
C GLU A 31 -3.44 -7.81 -2.42
N GLY A 32 -3.00 -8.13 -1.20
CA GLY A 32 -2.97 -7.16 -0.10
C GLY A 32 -2.08 -5.93 -0.31
N GLY A 33 -1.02 -6.04 -1.11
CA GLY A 33 -0.14 -4.91 -1.45
C GLY A 33 -0.83 -3.82 -2.29
N ASP A 34 -1.97 -4.14 -2.92
CA ASP A 34 -2.78 -3.18 -3.65
C ASP A 34 -3.80 -2.45 -2.75
N ILE A 35 -3.98 -2.87 -1.49
CA ILE A 35 -5.05 -2.39 -0.63
C ILE A 35 -4.52 -1.33 0.36
N HIS A 36 -4.89 -0.07 0.13
CA HIS A 36 -4.57 1.03 1.03
C HIS A 36 -5.82 1.54 1.75
N ILE A 37 -6.06 1.01 2.95
CA ILE A 37 -6.98 1.62 3.93
C ILE A 37 -6.27 2.86 4.49
N ILE A 38 -6.60 4.03 3.96
CA ILE A 38 -5.89 5.29 4.26
C ILE A 38 -6.26 5.80 5.66
N ARG A 39 -7.57 5.88 5.93
CA ARG A 39 -8.16 6.25 7.23
C ARG A 39 -9.60 5.71 7.29
N PRO A 40 -10.25 5.68 8.47
CA PRO A 40 -11.66 5.28 8.54
C PRO A 40 -12.51 6.07 7.53
N GLY A 41 -13.23 5.36 6.66
CA GLY A 41 -14.05 5.96 5.60
C GLY A 41 -13.33 6.26 4.29
N LEU A 42 -12.03 5.97 4.14
CA LEU A 42 -11.27 6.24 2.92
C LEU A 42 -10.40 5.04 2.50
N LEU A 43 -10.64 4.53 1.30
CA LEU A 43 -9.96 3.37 0.71
C LEU A 43 -9.42 3.70 -0.68
N ALA A 44 -8.20 3.27 -0.97
CA ALA A 44 -7.68 3.16 -2.32
C ALA A 44 -7.30 1.70 -2.63
N VAL A 45 -7.63 1.21 -3.82
CA VAL A 45 -7.26 -0.13 -4.29
C VAL A 45 -6.57 -0.04 -5.63
N GLY A 46 -5.38 -0.63 -5.70
CA GLY A 46 -4.57 -0.76 -6.90
C GLY A 46 -5.09 -1.78 -7.88
N VAL A 47 -4.99 -1.49 -9.18
CA VAL A 47 -5.28 -2.43 -10.27
C VAL A 47 -4.14 -2.38 -11.27
N SER A 48 -3.34 -3.43 -11.26
CA SER A 48 -2.21 -3.63 -12.18
C SER A 48 -2.54 -4.55 -13.36
N GLY A 49 -3.69 -5.24 -13.30
CA GLY A 49 -4.12 -6.24 -14.29
C GLY A 49 -3.45 -7.61 -14.13
N GLY A 50 -2.21 -7.66 -13.62
CA GLY A 50 -1.47 -8.91 -13.37
C GLY A 50 -1.60 -9.47 -11.96
N ARG A 51 -1.86 -8.62 -10.96
CA ARG A 51 -2.03 -9.00 -9.54
C ARG A 51 -3.50 -8.91 -9.14
N THR A 52 -3.91 -7.71 -8.73
CA THR A 52 -5.32 -7.35 -8.57
C THR A 52 -5.91 -7.01 -9.93
N ASP A 53 -7.04 -7.61 -10.26
CA ASP A 53 -7.81 -7.32 -11.46
C ASP A 53 -9.05 -6.47 -11.16
N GLU A 54 -9.65 -5.92 -12.21
CA GLU A 54 -10.81 -5.02 -12.12
C GLU A 54 -11.99 -5.67 -11.38
N ALA A 55 -12.27 -6.94 -11.65
CA ALA A 55 -13.41 -7.64 -11.06
C ALA A 55 -13.21 -7.87 -9.56
N GLY A 56 -11.99 -8.28 -9.16
CA GLY A 56 -11.65 -8.49 -7.76
C GLY A 56 -11.62 -7.18 -6.97
N ALA A 57 -11.02 -6.13 -7.54
CA ALA A 57 -11.03 -4.80 -6.94
C ALA A 57 -12.44 -4.24 -6.80
N ALA A 58 -13.30 -4.37 -7.83
CA ALA A 58 -14.68 -3.90 -7.80
C ALA A 58 -15.50 -4.63 -6.71
N GLN A 59 -15.40 -5.95 -6.60
CA GLN A 59 -16.10 -6.71 -5.57
C GLN A 59 -15.62 -6.32 -4.17
N PHE A 60 -14.32 -6.14 -3.97
CA PHE A 60 -13.78 -5.74 -2.67
C PHE A 60 -14.22 -4.31 -2.30
N ILE A 61 -14.11 -3.36 -3.24
CA ILE A 61 -14.52 -1.96 -3.04
C ILE A 61 -16.00 -1.86 -2.68
N SER A 62 -16.88 -2.64 -3.33
CA SER A 62 -18.33 -2.53 -3.10
C SER A 62 -18.71 -2.76 -1.64
N TRP A 63 -18.01 -3.62 -0.91
CA TRP A 63 -18.26 -3.85 0.52
C TRP A 63 -17.98 -2.62 1.39
N PHE A 64 -17.02 -1.79 0.99
CA PHE A 64 -16.69 -0.54 1.68
C PHE A 64 -17.64 0.59 1.26
N GLU A 65 -18.01 0.66 -0.01
CA GLU A 65 -19.01 1.60 -0.50
C GLU A 65 -20.39 1.36 0.13
N GLU A 66 -20.81 0.10 0.27
CA GLU A 66 -22.02 -0.29 1.03
C GLU A 66 -21.96 0.18 2.49
N ALA A 67 -20.76 0.24 3.07
CA ALA A 67 -20.53 0.78 4.42
C ALA A 67 -20.35 2.32 4.44
N GLY A 68 -20.56 3.01 3.31
CA GLY A 68 -20.49 4.47 3.19
C GLY A 68 -19.08 5.04 3.07
N TRP A 69 -18.09 4.23 2.68
CA TRP A 69 -16.71 4.70 2.48
C TRP A 69 -16.53 5.36 1.12
N THR A 70 -15.69 6.39 1.09
CA THR A 70 -15.16 6.93 -0.17
C THR A 70 -14.05 6.00 -0.66
N CYS A 71 -14.23 5.44 -1.85
CA CYS A 71 -13.29 4.49 -2.44
C CYS A 71 -12.73 5.02 -3.76
N ARG A 72 -11.48 4.65 -4.08
CA ARG A 72 -10.87 4.92 -5.39
C ARG A 72 -10.12 3.70 -5.89
N MET A 73 -10.38 3.34 -7.13
CA MET A 73 -9.60 2.36 -7.86
C MET A 73 -8.48 3.07 -8.63
N ILE A 74 -7.23 2.70 -8.36
CA ILE A 74 -6.03 3.33 -8.92
C ILE A 74 -5.43 2.36 -9.94
N ARG A 75 -5.46 2.74 -11.22
CA ARG A 75 -4.93 1.90 -12.31
C ARG A 75 -3.49 2.26 -12.59
N PHE A 76 -2.62 1.25 -12.69
CA PHE A 76 -1.21 1.47 -12.97
C PHE A 76 -0.61 0.33 -13.82
N PRO A 77 0.54 0.55 -14.48
CA PRO A 77 1.14 -0.46 -15.34
C PRO A 77 1.55 -1.75 -14.62
N GLU A 78 1.33 -2.92 -15.25
CA GLU A 78 1.57 -4.25 -14.69
C GLU A 78 3.02 -4.52 -14.21
N HIS A 79 4.00 -3.77 -14.71
CA HIS A 79 5.40 -3.97 -14.31
C HIS A 79 5.69 -3.51 -12.87
N PHE A 80 4.84 -2.66 -12.29
CA PHE A 80 4.84 -2.45 -10.85
C PHE A 80 4.09 -3.59 -10.18
N LEU A 81 4.70 -4.16 -9.15
CA LEU A 81 4.15 -5.34 -8.50
C LEU A 81 2.77 -5.05 -7.88
N HIS A 82 2.70 -4.01 -7.05
CA HIS A 82 1.53 -3.59 -6.30
C HIS A 82 1.51 -2.07 -6.15
N LEU A 83 0.37 -1.52 -5.71
CA LEU A 83 0.24 -0.09 -5.43
C LEU A 83 1.25 0.38 -4.37
N ASP A 84 1.55 -0.42 -3.35
CA ASP A 84 2.55 -0.11 -2.32
C ASP A 84 4.00 0.05 -2.83
N VAL A 85 4.27 -0.31 -4.09
CA VAL A 85 5.55 -0.06 -4.78
C VAL A 85 5.64 1.38 -5.30
N ILE A 86 4.50 2.02 -5.53
CA ILE A 86 4.41 3.36 -6.14
C ILE A 86 3.65 4.37 -5.29
N PHE A 87 2.96 3.97 -4.22
CA PHE A 87 2.21 4.86 -3.33
C PHE A 87 2.12 4.27 -1.92
N THR A 88 2.49 5.02 -0.89
CA THR A 88 2.26 4.63 0.51
C THR A 88 2.04 5.83 1.43
N MET A 89 1.09 5.72 2.36
CA MET A 89 0.91 6.69 3.45
C MET A 89 2.09 6.60 4.44
N VAL A 90 2.67 7.74 4.80
CA VAL A 90 3.82 7.82 5.73
C VAL A 90 3.48 8.50 7.06
N ALA A 91 2.44 9.32 7.06
CA ALA A 91 1.85 9.93 8.26
C ALA A 91 0.38 10.31 7.99
N GLU A 92 -0.27 10.95 8.96
CA GLU A 92 -1.59 11.51 8.74
C GLU A 92 -1.52 12.57 7.63
N ASN A 93 -2.37 12.45 6.61
CA ASN A 93 -2.47 13.37 5.47
C ASN A 93 -1.16 13.53 4.65
N LEU A 94 -0.21 12.59 4.78
CA LEU A 94 1.06 12.62 4.06
C LEU A 94 1.39 11.25 3.47
N ALA A 95 1.70 11.22 2.18
CA ALA A 95 2.11 10.02 1.46
C ALA A 95 3.35 10.29 0.61
N ILE A 96 4.06 9.22 0.27
CA ILE A 96 5.07 9.21 -0.79
C ILE A 96 4.47 8.54 -2.04
N ALA A 97 4.75 9.09 -3.21
CA ALA A 97 4.21 8.57 -4.46
C ALA A 97 5.19 8.73 -5.62
N ALA A 98 5.25 7.72 -6.49
CA ALA A 98 5.86 7.82 -7.80
C ALA A 98 4.92 8.58 -8.73
N VAL A 99 4.89 9.91 -8.59
CA VAL A 99 3.86 10.78 -9.19
C VAL A 99 3.80 10.65 -10.72
N ASP A 100 4.93 10.44 -11.38
CA ASP A 100 4.99 10.26 -12.84
C ASP A 100 4.44 8.89 -13.32
N CYS A 101 4.07 8.00 -12.39
CA CYS A 101 3.56 6.65 -12.66
C CYS A 101 2.06 6.50 -12.40
N LEU A 102 1.43 7.57 -11.91
CA LEU A 102 0.00 7.63 -11.58
C LEU A 102 -0.70 8.62 -12.52
N ALA A 103 -1.98 8.41 -12.78
CA ALA A 103 -2.77 9.35 -13.57
C ALA A 103 -3.00 10.66 -12.80
N ASP A 104 -3.04 11.79 -13.51
CA ASP A 104 -3.28 13.11 -12.91
C ASP A 104 -4.58 13.15 -12.09
N ASP A 105 -5.65 12.52 -12.59
CA ASP A 105 -6.94 12.42 -11.88
C ASP A 105 -6.81 11.69 -10.53
N ASP A 106 -5.92 10.71 -10.42
CA ASP A 106 -5.67 9.99 -9.16
C ASP A 106 -4.84 10.84 -8.20
N LEU A 107 -3.84 11.57 -8.71
CA LEU A 107 -3.06 12.53 -7.93
C LEU A 107 -3.95 13.64 -7.37
N ASP A 108 -4.85 14.17 -8.19
CA ASP A 108 -5.78 15.21 -7.80
C ASP A 108 -6.86 14.69 -6.85
N TRP A 109 -7.29 13.45 -7.02
CA TRP A 109 -8.17 12.79 -6.05
C TRP A 109 -7.52 12.71 -4.66
N PHE A 110 -6.25 12.26 -4.55
CA PHE A 110 -5.54 12.23 -3.27
C PHE A 110 -5.44 13.61 -2.63
N LYS A 111 -5.09 14.65 -3.41
CA LYS A 111 -5.05 16.04 -2.93
C LYS A 111 -6.42 16.51 -2.43
N ALA A 112 -7.50 16.18 -3.14
CA ALA A 112 -8.87 16.50 -2.72
C ALA A 112 -9.28 15.80 -1.42
N GLN A 113 -8.67 14.64 -1.13
CA GLN A 113 -8.80 13.97 0.18
C GLN A 113 -7.90 14.57 1.27
N GLY A 114 -7.22 15.69 1.00
CA GLY A 114 -6.31 16.34 1.94
C GLY A 114 -4.97 15.63 2.11
N ILE A 115 -4.58 14.76 1.17
CA ILE A 115 -3.33 14.01 1.23
C ILE A 115 -2.26 14.74 0.42
N ARG A 116 -1.19 15.17 1.08
CA ARG A 116 -0.02 15.73 0.43
C ARG A 116 0.89 14.60 -0.06
N LEU A 117 1.34 14.70 -1.30
CA LEU A 117 2.21 13.70 -1.94
C LEU A 117 3.64 14.23 -2.02
N LEU A 118 4.58 13.46 -1.48
CA LEU A 118 6.01 13.68 -1.66
C LEU A 118 6.51 12.84 -2.85
N PRO A 119 7.29 13.43 -3.76
CA PRO A 119 7.66 12.76 -4.99
C PRO A 119 8.75 11.72 -4.79
N VAL A 120 8.51 10.53 -5.31
CA VAL A 120 9.47 9.44 -5.52
C VAL A 120 9.71 9.32 -7.02
N THR A 121 10.96 9.14 -7.44
CA THR A 121 11.24 8.94 -8.86
C THR A 121 10.92 7.51 -9.28
N TYR A 122 10.63 7.29 -10.57
CA TYR A 122 10.49 5.94 -11.13
C TYR A 122 11.67 5.02 -10.76
N LYS A 123 12.90 5.56 -10.82
CA LYS A 123 14.12 4.81 -10.52
C LYS A 123 14.17 4.36 -9.07
N GLU A 124 13.79 5.21 -8.13
CA GLU A 124 13.77 4.85 -6.70
C GLU A 124 12.66 3.84 -6.40
N ALA A 125 11.47 4.01 -7.00
CA ALA A 125 10.38 3.06 -6.86
C ALA A 125 10.81 1.66 -7.34
N MET A 126 11.42 1.56 -8.54
CA MET A 126 11.75 0.27 -9.16
C MET A 126 13.03 -0.37 -8.65
N ARG A 127 14.08 0.42 -8.34
CA ARG A 127 15.38 -0.13 -7.92
C ARG A 127 15.46 -0.35 -6.42
N ASP A 128 14.92 0.60 -5.66
CA ASP A 128 15.15 0.71 -4.22
C ASP A 128 13.90 0.39 -3.42
N MET A 129 12.77 0.10 -4.07
CA MET A 129 11.45 -0.03 -3.45
C MET A 129 11.08 1.24 -2.67
N GLY A 130 11.37 2.41 -3.25
CA GLY A 130 11.36 3.70 -2.57
C GLY A 130 10.02 4.13 -1.95
N CYS A 131 8.87 3.66 -2.48
CA CYS A 131 7.57 3.89 -1.85
C CYS A 131 7.18 2.83 -0.82
N ASN A 132 7.86 1.69 -0.80
CA ASN A 132 7.48 0.53 0.00
C ASN A 132 8.06 0.65 1.42
N VAL A 133 7.42 1.53 2.18
CA VAL A 133 7.75 1.92 3.56
C VAL A 133 6.58 1.59 4.48
N LEU A 134 6.78 1.60 5.79
CA LEU A 134 5.74 1.27 6.75
C LEU A 134 5.54 2.40 7.76
N ALA A 135 4.40 3.07 7.72
CA ALA A 135 4.00 4.00 8.77
C ALA A 135 3.64 3.22 10.06
N LEU A 136 4.25 3.62 11.19
CA LEU A 136 3.98 3.04 12.52
C LEU A 136 3.09 3.94 13.39
N GLY A 137 2.69 5.10 12.84
CA GLY A 137 2.02 6.17 13.59
C GLY A 137 2.94 6.84 14.61
N LYS A 138 2.43 7.93 15.21
CA LYS A 138 3.21 8.84 16.08
C LYS A 138 4.48 9.32 15.38
N ASP A 139 4.32 9.77 14.14
CA ASP A 139 5.38 10.33 13.30
C ASP A 139 6.60 9.41 13.12
N ARG A 140 6.38 8.08 13.13
CA ARG A 140 7.41 7.07 12.89
C ARG A 140 7.13 6.30 11.63
N VAL A 141 8.19 6.06 10.86
CA VAL A 141 8.15 5.30 9.61
C VAL A 141 9.34 4.36 9.54
N ILE A 142 9.13 3.13 9.06
CA ILE A 142 10.22 2.22 8.69
C ILE A 142 10.46 2.37 7.19
N SER A 143 11.68 2.68 6.79
CA SER A 143 12.08 2.82 5.38
C SER A 143 13.46 2.19 5.18
N PRO A 144 13.75 1.47 4.10
CA PRO A 144 15.04 0.81 3.93
C PRO A 144 16.25 1.75 4.04
N HIS A 145 17.34 1.27 4.63
CA HIS A 145 18.57 2.06 4.81
C HIS A 145 19.13 2.63 3.50
N HIS A 146 19.06 1.87 2.40
CA HIS A 146 19.57 2.28 1.10
C HIS A 146 18.75 3.38 0.42
N SER A 147 17.52 3.66 0.88
CA SER A 147 16.63 4.70 0.34
C SER A 147 16.98 6.10 0.87
N THR A 148 18.25 6.50 0.77
CA THR A 148 18.81 7.67 1.47
C THR A 148 18.05 8.97 1.21
N ARG A 149 17.77 9.32 -0.05
CA ARG A 149 17.01 10.53 -0.39
C ARG A 149 15.60 10.51 0.18
N ILE A 150 14.93 9.36 0.14
CA ILE A 150 13.59 9.18 0.72
C ILE A 150 13.65 9.35 2.24
N ASN A 151 14.65 8.76 2.89
CA ASN A 151 14.84 8.87 4.34
C ASN A 151 15.09 10.33 4.75
N ASP A 152 15.92 11.06 4.01
CA ASP A 152 16.19 12.48 4.28
C ASP A 152 14.95 13.35 4.06
N MET A 153 14.18 13.07 3.00
CA MET A 153 12.90 13.73 2.73
C MET A 153 11.89 13.49 3.85
N LEU A 154 11.76 12.25 4.34
CA LEU A 154 10.86 11.90 5.45
C LEU A 154 11.30 12.57 6.77
N ARG A 155 12.62 12.64 7.04
CA ARG A 155 13.16 13.35 8.21
C ARG A 155 12.91 14.86 8.13
N ALA A 156 12.98 15.44 6.94
CA ALA A 156 12.67 16.86 6.73
C ALA A 156 11.19 17.19 7.01
N GLU A 157 10.30 16.21 6.88
CA GLU A 157 8.89 16.28 7.27
C GLU A 157 8.65 16.08 8.77
N GLY A 158 9.73 15.92 9.56
CA GLY A 158 9.66 15.72 11.01
C GLY A 158 9.43 14.27 11.43
N LEU A 159 9.45 13.31 10.49
CA LEU A 159 9.27 11.90 10.81
C LEU A 159 10.54 11.29 11.40
N THR A 160 10.36 10.45 12.42
CA THR A 160 11.39 9.54 12.91
C THR A 160 11.49 8.34 11.97
N VAL A 161 12.55 8.31 11.17
CA VAL A 161 12.82 7.21 10.24
C VAL A 161 13.63 6.11 10.94
N LEU A 162 13.05 4.91 11.00
CA LEU A 162 13.72 3.67 11.38
C LEU A 162 14.20 2.98 10.11
N ASP A 163 15.51 2.85 9.94
CA ASP A 163 16.09 2.44 8.66
C ASP A 163 16.91 1.14 8.71
N PRO A 164 16.24 -0.02 8.82
CA PRO A 164 16.90 -1.32 8.78
C PRO A 164 17.51 -1.61 7.41
N LYS A 165 18.53 -2.47 7.39
CA LYS A 165 19.13 -2.99 6.16
C LYS A 165 18.21 -4.05 5.56
N LEU A 166 17.56 -3.71 4.44
CA LEU A 166 16.59 -4.56 3.74
C LEU A 166 16.99 -4.86 2.29
N ASP A 167 18.25 -4.61 1.94
CA ASP A 167 18.78 -4.65 0.57
C ASP A 167 18.47 -5.97 -0.16
N GLN A 168 18.57 -7.10 0.56
CA GLN A 168 18.30 -8.43 0.00
C GLN A 168 16.83 -8.65 -0.36
N PHE A 169 15.90 -8.06 0.41
CA PHE A 169 14.47 -8.12 0.09
C PHE A 169 14.15 -7.20 -1.10
N SER A 170 14.73 -6.00 -1.13
CA SER A 170 14.54 -5.05 -2.23
C SER A 170 15.04 -5.58 -3.57
N GLN A 171 16.13 -6.34 -3.57
CA GLN A 171 16.59 -7.07 -4.76
C GLN A 171 15.60 -8.14 -5.24
N GLY A 172 14.76 -8.68 -4.35
CA GLY A 172 13.66 -9.58 -4.67
C GLY A 172 12.37 -8.88 -5.10
N GLY A 173 12.35 -7.55 -5.19
CA GLY A 173 11.17 -6.76 -5.55
C GLY A 173 10.17 -6.54 -4.41
N GLY A 174 10.61 -6.64 -3.15
CA GLY A 174 9.79 -6.41 -1.96
C GLY A 174 10.52 -5.56 -0.90
N SER A 175 9.79 -4.96 0.03
CA SER A 175 10.39 -4.23 1.15
C SER A 175 9.47 -4.33 2.38
N ILE A 176 9.68 -3.48 3.39
CA ILE A 176 9.03 -3.57 4.70
C ILE A 176 7.50 -3.60 4.62
N HIS A 177 6.86 -2.87 3.70
CA HIS A 177 5.41 -2.90 3.60
C HIS A 177 4.93 -4.28 3.18
N CYS A 178 5.52 -4.86 2.12
CA CYS A 178 5.19 -6.20 1.62
C CYS A 178 5.42 -7.32 2.66
N MET A 179 6.31 -7.10 3.63
CA MET A 179 6.62 -8.07 4.70
C MET A 179 5.65 -7.98 5.89
N THR A 180 4.65 -7.10 5.84
CA THR A 180 3.74 -6.86 6.96
C THR A 180 2.28 -6.91 6.55
N MET A 181 1.44 -7.28 7.52
CA MET A 181 -0.01 -7.28 7.37
C MET A 181 -0.64 -6.76 8.67
N PRO A 182 -1.34 -5.61 8.64
CA PRO A 182 -1.99 -5.09 9.84
C PRO A 182 -3.15 -6.00 10.29
N LEU A 183 -2.97 -6.71 11.41
CA LEU A 183 -4.01 -7.57 12.01
C LEU A 183 -5.09 -6.77 12.76
N ARG A 184 -4.77 -5.55 13.19
CA ARG A 184 -5.69 -4.67 13.93
C ARG A 184 -5.50 -3.23 13.47
N ARG A 185 -6.60 -2.51 13.27
CA ARG A 185 -6.62 -1.14 12.73
C ARG A 185 -7.30 -0.14 13.67
N LYS A 186 -6.99 -0.20 14.98
CA LYS A 186 -7.40 0.84 15.93
C LYS A 186 -6.48 2.06 15.76
N SER A 187 -7.06 3.26 15.72
CA SER A 187 -6.26 4.48 15.70
C SER A 187 -5.35 4.56 16.94
N LEU A 188 -4.10 4.98 16.75
CA LEU A 188 -3.17 5.27 17.84
C LEU A 188 -3.35 6.69 18.40
N LEU A 189 -4.21 7.48 17.76
CA LEU A 189 -4.58 8.85 18.16
C LEU A 189 -5.86 8.90 19.00
N SER A 190 -6.64 7.80 19.05
CA SER A 190 -7.75 7.71 19.99
C SER A 190 -7.24 7.31 21.37
N VAL A 191 -7.26 8.30 22.27
CA VAL A 191 -7.23 8.09 23.73
C VAL A 191 -8.58 7.50 24.14
#